data_AF-A0A9E2EKA1-F1
#
_entry.id   AF-A0A9E2EKA1-F1
#
_cell.length_a   1.000
_cell.length_b   1.000
_cell.length_c   1.000
_cell.angle_alpha   90.00
_cell.angle_beta   90.00
_cell.angle_gamma   90.00
#
_symmetry.space_group_name_H-M   'P 1'
#
loop_
_entity.id
_entity.type
_entity.pdbx_description
1 polymer ?
#
loop_
_entity_poly.entity_id
_entity_poly.type
_entity_poly.pdbx_seq_one_letter_code
_entity_poly.pdbx_strand_id
1 'polypeptide(L)'
;MIRQYLLTAALIFCAAITLVGQKTIKLPDGTPMTIIKKGTICYGSDVDVHGFNPAPVVKDFGKSGNTEDAEFIVEYRGFPSTHQAAIDRALEIVSSLFKSPVPIYVDADYQDLSNDSPGALAGAFFNINATNLNFNNVPHFNVWYPIPLIEKLVGFQLTGPTDADIEITVNSDANWFTDFNNPGNITSGQFDLVTVILHELFHGLGFAGFATVDENTGNGILLAGAVSGDDFPFVFDYYVENSGGDRIVSTIQDNSTAAANFLQGG
;
A
#
# COMPACT_ATOMS: atom_id res chain seq x y z
N MET A 1 46.05 -23.62 -39.43
CA MET A 1 45.26 -24.13 -38.29
C MET A 1 44.22 -23.06 -37.97
N ILE A 2 42.94 -23.28 -38.26
CA ILE A 2 41.92 -23.87 -37.34
C ILE A 2 41.71 -22.92 -36.14
N ARG A 3 40.71 -22.02 -36.10
CA ARG A 3 39.22 -22.17 -36.07
C ARG A 3 38.68 -22.46 -34.66
N GLN A 4 37.99 -21.49 -34.05
CA GLN A 4 36.91 -21.56 -33.03
C GLN A 4 36.56 -20.10 -32.62
N TYR A 5 35.49 -19.48 -33.17
CA TYR A 5 34.07 -19.48 -32.73
C TYR A 5 33.77 -18.46 -31.59
N LEU A 6 32.94 -17.43 -31.86
CA LEU A 6 31.53 -17.23 -31.38
C LEU A 6 31.48 -16.84 -29.88
N LEU A 7 30.80 -15.82 -29.34
CA LEU A 7 29.56 -15.06 -29.60
C LEU A 7 29.64 -13.78 -28.69
N THR A 8 28.95 -12.63 -28.82
CA THR A 8 27.99 -12.04 -29.80
C THR A 8 28.23 -10.50 -29.82
N ALA A 9 27.28 -9.70 -30.32
CA ALA A 9 27.10 -8.27 -29.99
C ALA A 9 25.60 -7.98 -29.68
N ALA A 10 25.33 -6.82 -29.06
CA ALA A 10 24.03 -6.13 -28.92
C ALA A 10 22.95 -6.67 -27.95
N LEU A 11 22.73 -5.89 -26.88
CA LEU A 11 21.50 -5.57 -26.11
C LEU A 11 22.02 -4.62 -25.00
N ILE A 12 21.82 -3.30 -24.98
CA ILE A 12 20.69 -2.41 -25.26
C ILE A 12 19.51 -2.60 -24.28
N PHE A 13 19.32 -1.54 -23.48
CA PHE A 13 18.15 -1.17 -22.66
C PHE A 13 17.93 -1.79 -21.26
N CYS A 14 17.34 -0.94 -20.41
CA CYS A 14 16.80 -1.18 -19.07
C CYS A 14 17.70 -1.83 -18.00
N ALA A 15 18.70 -1.06 -17.56
CA ALA A 15 18.95 -0.89 -16.12
C ALA A 15 18.71 0.58 -15.76
N ALA A 16 17.45 1.01 -15.88
CA ALA A 16 17.04 2.35 -15.48
C ALA A 16 17.04 2.43 -13.95
N ILE A 17 18.14 2.99 -13.42
CA ILE A 17 18.20 3.85 -12.23
C ILE A 17 17.05 3.65 -11.22
N THR A 18 17.30 2.82 -10.21
CA THR A 18 16.92 3.16 -8.83
C THR A 18 18.17 3.48 -8.02
N LEU A 19 18.90 4.53 -8.45
CA LEU A 19 19.51 5.40 -7.45
C LEU A 19 18.34 6.02 -6.69
N VAL A 20 17.94 5.39 -5.59
CA VAL A 20 17.06 6.03 -4.62
C VAL A 20 17.86 7.21 -4.08
N GLY A 21 17.51 8.42 -4.52
CA GLY A 21 18.00 9.64 -3.90
C GLY A 21 17.47 9.66 -2.48
N GLN A 22 18.26 9.17 -1.52
CA GLN A 22 17.84 8.94 -0.15
C GLN A 22 17.51 10.26 0.55
N LYS A 23 16.25 10.72 0.40
CA LYS A 23 15.75 11.95 1.00
C LYS A 23 15.73 11.76 2.52
N THR A 24 16.60 12.50 3.19
CA THR A 24 16.61 12.59 4.65
C THR A 24 15.77 13.78 5.09
N ILE A 25 14.72 13.53 5.86
CA ILE A 25 13.91 14.56 6.51
C ILE A 25 14.04 14.44 8.04
N LYS A 26 13.37 15.32 8.81
CA LYS A 26 13.46 15.31 10.28
C LYS A 26 12.10 15.51 10.95
N LEU A 27 11.93 14.81 12.06
CA LEU A 27 10.84 15.03 13.03
C LEU A 27 11.10 16.29 13.88
N PRO A 28 10.12 16.80 14.65
CA PRO A 28 10.25 18.05 15.42
C PRO A 28 11.31 17.96 16.52
N ASP A 29 11.54 16.76 17.04
CA ASP A 29 12.61 16.46 18.02
C ASP A 29 14.01 16.38 17.37
N GLY A 30 14.11 16.57 16.05
CA GLY A 30 15.35 16.54 15.29
C GLY A 30 15.75 15.14 14.80
N THR A 31 14.97 14.10 15.11
CA THR A 31 15.23 12.72 14.68
C THR A 31 15.28 12.62 13.15
N PRO A 32 16.36 12.06 12.55
CA PRO A 32 16.46 11.88 11.11
C PRO A 32 15.57 10.72 10.64
N MET A 33 14.87 10.94 9.54
CA MET A 33 14.12 9.92 8.83
C MET A 33 14.61 9.77 7.41
N THR A 34 14.80 8.53 6.97
CA THR A 34 14.99 8.18 5.57
C THR A 34 13.68 7.64 5.04
N ILE A 35 13.23 8.12 3.89
CA ILE A 35 12.03 7.58 3.24
C ILE A 35 12.41 6.39 2.34
N ILE A 36 11.66 5.29 2.47
CA ILE A 36 11.60 4.20 1.48
C ILE A 36 10.14 3.86 1.19
N LYS A 37 9.87 3.30 0.00
CA LYS A 37 8.53 2.88 -0.45
C LYS A 37 8.27 1.41 -0.14
N LYS A 38 7.02 1.10 0.22
CA LYS A 38 6.47 -0.26 0.39
C LYS A 38 5.05 -0.27 -0.15
N GLY A 39 4.55 -1.41 -0.62
CA GLY A 39 3.24 -1.47 -1.23
C GLY A 39 2.74 -2.87 -1.53
N THR A 40 1.55 -2.93 -2.11
CA THR A 40 0.79 -4.13 -2.44
C THR A 40 0.25 -4.01 -3.87
N ILE A 41 0.05 -5.14 -4.55
CA ILE A 41 -0.52 -5.20 -5.91
C ILE A 41 -1.80 -6.02 -5.84
N CYS A 42 -2.90 -5.46 -6.34
CA CYS A 42 -4.17 -6.14 -6.48
C CYS A 42 -4.23 -6.85 -7.84
N TYR A 43 -4.58 -8.14 -7.83
CA TYR A 43 -4.73 -8.95 -9.03
C TYR A 43 -6.20 -9.26 -9.30
N GLY A 44 -6.57 -9.27 -10.58
CA GLY A 44 -7.91 -9.64 -11.02
C GLY A 44 -8.18 -11.13 -10.82
N SER A 45 -9.44 -11.49 -10.57
CA SER A 45 -9.89 -12.88 -10.56
C SER A 45 -10.65 -13.19 -11.84
N ASP A 46 -10.48 -14.40 -12.37
CA ASP A 46 -11.28 -14.94 -13.49
C ASP A 46 -12.74 -15.24 -13.09
N VAL A 47 -13.13 -14.98 -11.83
CA VAL A 47 -14.47 -15.25 -11.30
C VAL A 47 -15.22 -13.94 -11.06
N ASP A 48 -16.32 -13.75 -11.78
CA ASP A 48 -17.28 -12.67 -11.54
C ASP A 48 -17.94 -12.83 -10.14
N VAL A 49 -17.52 -12.03 -9.17
CA VAL A 49 -18.17 -11.95 -7.84
C VAL A 49 -19.07 -10.72 -7.78
N HIS A 50 -20.33 -10.88 -8.14
CA HIS A 50 -21.33 -9.80 -8.11
C HIS A 50 -21.75 -9.48 -6.67
N GLY A 51 -21.05 -8.55 -6.03
CA GLY A 51 -21.39 -8.00 -4.72
C GLY A 51 -21.84 -6.54 -4.81
N PHE A 52 -23.05 -6.23 -4.32
CA PHE A 52 -23.44 -4.86 -3.99
C PHE A 52 -23.25 -4.64 -2.49
N ASN A 53 -22.19 -3.94 -2.11
CA ASN A 53 -22.00 -3.50 -0.73
C ASN A 53 -22.52 -2.05 -0.62
N PRO A 54 -23.69 -1.80 0.01
CA PRO A 54 -24.16 -0.44 0.21
C PRO A 54 -23.15 0.33 1.05
N ALA A 55 -22.95 1.62 0.73
CA ALA A 55 -22.04 2.47 1.50
C ALA A 55 -22.36 2.34 3.01
N PRO A 56 -21.36 2.00 3.86
CA PRO A 56 -21.61 1.70 5.25
C PRO A 56 -22.22 2.93 5.93
N VAL A 57 -23.26 2.71 6.76
CA VAL A 57 -23.77 3.76 7.65
C VAL A 57 -22.68 4.02 8.68
N VAL A 58 -21.86 5.05 8.44
CA VAL A 58 -20.72 5.43 9.26
C VAL A 58 -21.22 5.69 10.69
N LYS A 59 -20.91 4.76 11.60
CA LYS A 59 -21.13 4.89 13.04
C LYS A 59 -19.77 5.02 13.69
N ASP A 60 -19.40 6.26 14.01
CA ASP A 60 -18.26 6.67 14.82
C ASP A 60 -17.09 5.67 14.88
N PHE A 61 -16.25 5.68 13.85
CA PHE A 61 -14.88 5.22 14.01
C PHE A 61 -14.27 6.02 15.18
N GLY A 62 -13.76 5.30 16.18
CA GLY A 62 -13.69 5.78 17.56
C GLY A 62 -12.94 7.11 17.76
N LYS A 63 -13.33 7.82 18.83
CA LYS A 63 -12.88 9.18 19.22
C LYS A 63 -11.41 9.51 18.90
N SER A 64 -11.18 10.02 17.70
CA SER A 64 -10.02 10.84 17.37
C SER A 64 -10.08 12.14 18.18
N GLY A 65 -8.93 12.61 18.67
CA GLY A 65 -8.83 13.96 19.26
C GLY A 65 -9.02 15.08 18.22
N ASN A 66 -8.75 14.78 16.95
CA ASN A 66 -9.05 15.66 15.82
C ASN A 66 -10.46 15.38 15.27
N THR A 67 -11.22 16.45 15.06
CA THR A 67 -12.58 16.43 14.52
C THR A 67 -12.65 16.56 13.00
N GLU A 68 -11.57 17.01 12.37
CA GLU A 68 -11.46 17.28 10.93
C GLU A 68 -11.27 15.98 10.14
N ASP A 69 -12.07 15.80 9.09
CA ASP A 69 -11.94 14.71 8.11
C ASP A 69 -10.60 14.81 7.38
N ALA A 70 -10.04 13.67 6.98
CA ALA A 70 -8.77 13.64 6.27
C ALA A 70 -8.94 14.26 4.87
N GLU A 71 -8.16 15.32 4.58
CA GLU A 71 -8.07 15.90 3.25
C GLU A 71 -7.11 15.07 2.39
N PHE A 72 -7.52 14.73 1.17
CA PHE A 72 -6.67 14.11 0.17
C PHE A 72 -6.41 15.09 -0.97
N ILE A 73 -5.13 15.25 -1.35
CA ILE A 73 -4.70 16.13 -2.44
C ILE A 73 -4.09 15.25 -3.53
N VAL A 74 -4.75 15.16 -4.68
CA VAL A 74 -4.40 14.19 -5.74
C VAL A 74 -3.73 14.86 -6.94
N GLU A 75 -2.66 14.26 -7.44
CA GLU A 75 -2.16 14.50 -8.79
C GLU A 75 -2.58 13.33 -9.70
N TYR A 76 -3.29 13.63 -10.80
CA TYR A 76 -3.76 12.63 -11.75
C TYR A 76 -2.91 12.62 -13.03
N ARG A 77 -2.33 11.46 -13.36
CA ARG A 77 -1.53 11.24 -14.56
C ARG A 77 -2.20 10.20 -15.47
N GLY A 78 -2.40 10.54 -16.74
CA GLY A 78 -2.97 9.64 -17.78
C GLY A 78 -4.48 9.35 -17.72
N PHE A 79 -5.17 9.59 -16.60
CA PHE A 79 -6.56 9.15 -16.40
C PHE A 79 -7.61 9.84 -17.30
N PRO A 80 -8.59 9.08 -17.85
CA PRO A 80 -9.86 9.63 -18.34
C PRO A 80 -10.67 10.29 -17.22
N SER A 81 -11.46 11.31 -17.55
CA SER A 81 -12.26 12.07 -16.57
C SER A 81 -13.27 11.24 -15.78
N THR A 82 -13.84 10.17 -16.35
CA THR A 82 -14.71 9.23 -15.63
C THR A 82 -13.97 8.42 -14.57
N HIS A 83 -12.68 8.16 -14.78
CA HIS A 83 -11.84 7.41 -13.84
C HIS A 83 -11.39 8.34 -12.69
N GLN A 84 -11.03 9.59 -13.00
CA GLN A 84 -10.77 10.63 -11.99
C GLN A 84 -11.98 10.77 -11.05
N ALA A 85 -13.18 10.95 -11.61
CA ALA A 85 -14.41 11.06 -10.80
C ALA A 85 -14.71 9.81 -9.94
N ALA A 86 -14.33 8.61 -10.38
CA ALA A 86 -14.47 7.39 -9.58
C ALA A 86 -13.40 7.30 -8.47
N ILE A 87 -12.19 7.80 -8.71
CA ILE A 87 -11.14 7.92 -7.68
C ILE A 87 -11.54 8.99 -6.65
N ASP A 88 -11.99 10.17 -7.09
CA ASP A 88 -12.56 11.22 -6.24
C ASP A 88 -13.67 10.63 -5.33
N ARG A 89 -14.55 9.81 -5.89
CA ARG A 89 -15.62 9.15 -5.13
C ARG A 89 -15.10 8.20 -4.05
N ALA A 90 -14.01 7.47 -4.31
CA ALA A 90 -13.38 6.62 -3.31
C ALA A 90 -12.70 7.47 -2.21
N LEU A 91 -12.06 8.58 -2.58
CA LEU A 91 -11.42 9.52 -1.65
C LEU A 91 -12.43 10.21 -0.74
N GLU A 92 -13.59 10.64 -1.25
CA GLU A 92 -14.72 11.16 -0.45
C GLU A 92 -15.15 10.16 0.63
N ILE A 93 -15.26 8.87 0.26
CA ILE A 93 -15.63 7.81 1.19
C ILE A 93 -14.56 7.68 2.28
N VAL A 94 -13.28 7.53 1.91
CA VAL A 94 -12.17 7.35 2.87
C VAL A 94 -11.99 8.59 3.76
N SER A 95 -12.11 9.79 3.21
CA SER A 95 -12.09 11.07 3.94
C SER A 95 -13.10 11.08 5.09
N SER A 96 -14.34 10.62 4.84
CA SER A 96 -15.39 10.53 5.87
C SER A 96 -15.17 9.47 6.96
N LEU A 97 -14.24 8.54 6.76
CA LEU A 97 -13.92 7.45 7.71
C LEU A 97 -12.74 7.82 8.62
N PHE A 98 -11.81 8.66 8.15
CA PHE A 98 -10.56 8.96 8.82
C PHE A 98 -10.42 10.44 9.18
N LYS A 99 -9.90 10.70 10.38
CA LYS A 99 -9.58 12.05 10.85
C LYS A 99 -8.09 12.32 10.75
N SER A 100 -7.66 13.43 10.16
CA SER A 100 -6.26 13.87 10.09
C SER A 100 -6.18 15.40 10.12
N PRO A 101 -5.24 16.01 10.86
CA PRO A 101 -4.98 17.45 10.81
C PRO A 101 -3.93 17.81 9.73
N VAL A 102 -3.43 16.80 8.99
CA VAL A 102 -2.45 16.92 7.92
C VAL A 102 -3.07 16.36 6.64
N PRO A 103 -3.05 17.10 5.51
CA PRO A 103 -3.47 16.58 4.21
C PRO A 103 -2.61 15.40 3.78
N ILE A 104 -3.19 14.49 3.00
CA ILE A 104 -2.51 13.30 2.48
C ILE A 104 -2.33 13.50 0.98
N TYR A 105 -1.08 13.57 0.51
CA TYR A 105 -0.78 13.71 -0.91
C TYR A 105 -0.84 12.35 -1.61
N VAL A 106 -1.57 12.28 -2.71
CA VAL A 106 -1.73 11.07 -3.52
C VAL A 106 -1.25 11.34 -4.94
N ASP A 107 -0.31 10.54 -5.43
CA ASP A 107 0.08 10.53 -6.84
C ASP A 107 -0.57 9.33 -7.53
N ALA A 108 -1.49 9.59 -8.45
CA ALA A 108 -2.26 8.58 -9.15
C ALA A 108 -1.83 8.51 -10.62
N ASP A 109 -1.38 7.34 -11.06
CA ASP A 109 -0.91 7.08 -12.44
C ASP A 109 -1.73 6.02 -13.17
N TYR A 110 -2.10 6.31 -14.42
CA TYR A 110 -2.85 5.41 -15.30
C TYR A 110 -1.94 4.89 -16.42
N GLN A 111 -1.43 3.67 -16.26
CA GLN A 111 -0.47 3.06 -17.18
C GLN A 111 -0.66 1.56 -17.33
N ASP A 112 -0.14 0.99 -18.41
CA ASP A 112 -0.27 -0.43 -18.74
C ASP A 112 0.64 -1.28 -17.82
N LEU A 113 0.03 -2.11 -16.99
CA LEU A 113 0.74 -3.03 -16.08
C LEU A 113 0.98 -4.43 -16.69
N SER A 114 0.46 -4.72 -17.89
CA SER A 114 0.42 -6.07 -18.46
C SER A 114 1.80 -6.71 -18.66
N ASN A 115 2.84 -5.90 -18.90
CA ASN A 115 4.20 -6.38 -19.14
C ASN A 115 4.97 -6.70 -17.85
N ASP A 116 4.81 -5.86 -16.82
CA ASP A 116 5.57 -5.97 -15.55
C ASP A 116 4.81 -6.75 -14.47
N SER A 117 3.48 -6.82 -14.54
CA SER A 117 2.62 -7.57 -13.62
C SER A 117 1.33 -8.04 -14.32
N PRO A 118 1.41 -9.12 -15.12
CA PRO A 118 0.26 -9.70 -15.81
C PRO A 118 -0.90 -9.99 -14.84
N GLY A 119 -2.11 -9.53 -15.19
CA GLY A 119 -3.31 -9.70 -14.36
C GLY A 119 -3.45 -8.71 -13.19
N ALA A 120 -2.49 -7.80 -12.98
CA ALA A 120 -2.66 -6.73 -12.01
C ALA A 120 -3.76 -5.74 -12.44
N LEU A 121 -4.59 -5.34 -11.48
CA LEU A 121 -5.61 -4.30 -11.64
C LEU A 121 -5.07 -2.95 -11.20
N ALA A 122 -4.46 -2.89 -10.02
CA ALA A 122 -3.83 -1.71 -9.47
C ALA A 122 -2.77 -2.10 -8.46
N GLY A 123 -2.05 -1.12 -7.94
CA GLY A 123 -1.21 -1.28 -6.75
C GLY A 123 -0.97 0.04 -6.05
N ALA A 124 -0.96 0.00 -4.72
CA ALA A 124 -0.69 1.12 -3.85
C ALA A 124 0.64 0.97 -3.13
N PHE A 125 1.38 2.07 -3.07
CA PHE A 125 2.61 2.21 -2.33
C PHE A 125 2.50 3.37 -1.35
N PHE A 126 3.15 3.22 -0.20
CA PHE A 126 3.28 4.25 0.82
C PHE A 126 4.73 4.36 1.27
N ASN A 127 5.07 5.55 1.74
CA ASN A 127 6.38 5.85 2.31
C ASN A 127 6.46 5.40 3.78
N ILE A 128 7.65 5.01 4.25
CA ILE A 128 7.96 4.67 5.66
C ILE A 128 9.33 5.22 6.07
N ASN A 129 9.58 5.33 7.38
CA ASN A 129 10.88 5.75 7.92
C ASN A 129 11.86 4.57 8.10
N ALA A 130 12.90 4.52 7.28
CA ALA A 130 13.98 3.53 7.26
C ALA A 130 15.16 3.79 8.22
N THR A 131 15.17 4.85 9.04
CA THR A 131 16.30 5.14 9.97
C THR A 131 15.95 5.30 11.44
N ASN A 132 14.68 5.42 11.82
CA ASN A 132 14.29 5.31 13.22
C ASN A 132 12.81 4.94 13.43
N LEU A 133 12.56 3.75 13.97
CA LEU A 133 11.20 3.31 14.33
C LEU A 133 10.66 3.93 15.62
N ASN A 134 11.54 4.53 16.41
CA ASN A 134 11.26 4.97 17.78
C ASN A 134 11.32 6.49 17.86
N PHE A 135 10.19 7.14 17.57
CA PHE A 135 10.00 8.58 17.73
C PHE A 135 8.97 8.89 18.82
N ASN A 136 8.91 10.14 19.26
CA ASN A 136 8.00 10.55 20.33
C ASN A 136 6.53 10.30 19.92
N ASN A 137 5.75 9.76 20.87
CA ASN A 137 4.31 9.45 20.73
C ASN A 137 3.93 8.30 19.78
N VAL A 138 4.86 7.41 19.39
CA VAL A 138 4.47 6.14 18.74
C VAL A 138 3.61 5.28 19.68
N PRO A 139 2.52 4.64 19.18
CA PRO A 139 1.76 3.66 19.95
C PRO A 139 2.58 2.43 20.36
N HIS A 140 3.49 1.99 19.50
CA HIS A 140 4.35 0.82 19.67
C HIS A 140 5.78 1.16 19.26
N PHE A 141 6.77 0.69 20.01
CA PHE A 141 8.18 0.80 19.66
C PHE A 141 8.59 -0.34 18.73
N ASN A 142 9.63 -0.12 17.90
CA ASN A 142 10.20 -1.11 16.99
C ASN A 142 9.19 -1.63 15.96
N VAL A 143 8.49 -0.73 15.27
CA VAL A 143 7.42 -1.02 14.30
C VAL A 143 7.50 -0.09 13.09
N TRP A 144 7.33 -0.59 11.86
CA TRP A 144 7.22 0.27 10.67
C TRP A 144 5.85 0.94 10.61
N TYR A 145 5.84 2.27 10.48
CA TYR A 145 4.64 3.10 10.32
C TYR A 145 4.62 3.75 8.92
N PRO A 146 3.46 3.78 8.23
CA PRO A 146 3.29 4.56 7.00
C PRO A 146 3.39 6.05 7.32
N ILE A 147 4.05 6.83 6.45
CA ILE A 147 4.20 8.29 6.59
C ILE A 147 2.86 8.99 6.87
N PRO A 148 1.73 8.74 6.16
CA PRO A 148 0.48 9.41 6.49
C PRO A 148 -0.01 9.17 7.94
N LEU A 149 0.34 8.04 8.57
CA LEU A 149 0.08 7.82 10.00
C LEU A 149 1.12 8.53 10.89
N ILE A 150 2.39 8.57 10.49
CA ILE A 150 3.43 9.34 11.20
C ILE A 150 3.03 10.82 11.24
N GLU A 151 2.74 11.43 10.09
CA GLU A 151 2.31 12.83 9.93
C GLU A 151 1.08 13.16 10.79
N LYS A 152 0.06 12.30 10.76
CA LYS A 152 -1.11 12.41 11.62
C LYS A 152 -0.77 12.37 13.12
N LEU A 153 0.18 11.52 13.54
CA LEU A 153 0.60 11.41 14.95
C LEU A 153 1.42 12.61 15.41
N VAL A 154 2.21 13.24 14.52
CA VAL A 154 3.06 14.38 14.85
C VAL A 154 2.43 15.74 14.55
N GLY A 155 1.38 15.79 13.73
CA GLY A 155 0.56 16.98 13.47
C GLY A 155 1.11 17.95 12.43
N PHE A 156 2.02 17.52 11.53
CA PHE A 156 2.54 18.34 10.44
C PHE A 156 3.06 17.48 9.28
N GLN A 157 3.19 18.08 8.09
CA GLN A 157 3.73 17.41 6.89
C GLN A 157 5.24 17.16 7.01
N LEU A 158 5.63 15.93 6.72
CA LEU A 158 6.98 15.40 6.62
C LEU A 158 7.43 15.30 5.15
N THR A 159 6.50 14.94 4.26
CA THR A 159 6.64 14.86 2.80
C THR A 159 6.07 16.13 2.14
N GLY A 160 5.28 15.98 1.08
CA GLY A 160 4.63 17.06 0.33
C GLY A 160 4.34 16.63 -1.12
N PRO A 161 3.81 17.52 -1.96
CA PRO A 161 3.35 17.17 -3.30
C PRO A 161 4.45 16.65 -4.25
N THR A 162 5.74 16.85 -3.93
CA THR A 162 6.86 16.33 -4.74
C THR A 162 7.25 14.89 -4.41
N ASP A 163 6.80 14.37 -3.27
CA ASP A 163 7.09 13.04 -2.77
C ASP A 163 5.82 12.53 -2.06
N ALA A 164 4.80 12.18 -2.84
CA ALA A 164 3.46 11.87 -2.33
C ALA A 164 3.46 10.80 -1.23
N ASP A 165 2.51 10.89 -0.31
CA ASP A 165 2.36 9.97 0.82
C ASP A 165 1.91 8.58 0.38
N ILE A 166 1.05 8.57 -0.62
CA ILE A 166 0.50 7.40 -1.28
C ILE A 166 0.74 7.54 -2.79
N GLU A 167 1.23 6.48 -3.42
CA GLU A 167 1.32 6.37 -4.87
C GLU A 167 0.40 5.22 -5.32
N ILE A 168 -0.54 5.50 -6.22
CA ILE A 168 -1.48 4.50 -6.75
C ILE A 168 -1.24 4.38 -8.25
N THR A 169 -0.93 3.18 -8.71
CA THR A 169 -0.90 2.86 -10.14
C THR A 169 -2.10 2.03 -10.51
N VAL A 170 -2.85 2.44 -11.54
CA VAL A 170 -4.04 1.74 -12.04
C VAL A 170 -3.76 1.24 -13.45
N ASN A 171 -4.03 -0.04 -13.70
CA ASN A 171 -3.76 -0.67 -14.99
C ASN A 171 -4.65 -0.07 -16.10
N SER A 172 -4.04 0.50 -17.13
CA SER A 172 -4.78 1.11 -18.24
C SER A 172 -5.39 0.12 -19.25
N ASP A 173 -4.99 -1.16 -19.21
CA ASP A 173 -5.51 -2.24 -20.07
C ASP A 173 -6.70 -2.99 -19.44
N ALA A 174 -6.99 -2.75 -18.15
CA ALA A 174 -8.09 -3.41 -17.46
C ALA A 174 -9.48 -2.84 -17.83
N ASN A 175 -10.50 -3.70 -17.82
CA ASN A 175 -11.87 -3.35 -18.20
C ASN A 175 -12.63 -2.68 -17.04
N TRP A 176 -12.47 -1.37 -16.89
CA TRP A 176 -13.02 -0.61 -15.77
C TRP A 176 -14.50 -0.26 -15.91
N PHE A 177 -15.26 -0.49 -14.84
CA PHE A 177 -16.55 0.14 -14.58
C PHE A 177 -16.36 1.38 -13.71
N THR A 178 -16.94 2.51 -14.15
CA THR A 178 -16.76 3.84 -13.51
C THR A 178 -18.08 4.56 -13.21
N ASP A 179 -19.23 4.00 -13.55
CA ASP A 179 -20.55 4.61 -13.29
C ASP A 179 -21.06 4.27 -11.87
N PHE A 180 -20.36 4.79 -10.87
CA PHE A 180 -20.68 4.60 -9.45
C PHE A 180 -22.05 5.16 -9.02
N ASN A 181 -22.72 5.94 -9.88
CA ASN A 181 -24.08 6.41 -9.65
C ASN A 181 -25.13 5.35 -10.04
N ASN A 182 -24.78 4.40 -10.92
CA ASN A 182 -25.66 3.33 -11.37
C ASN A 182 -24.94 1.96 -11.28
N PRO A 183 -24.50 1.50 -10.10
CA PRO A 183 -23.68 0.29 -9.95
C PRO A 183 -24.37 -1.00 -10.46
N GLY A 184 -25.70 -0.99 -10.62
CA GLY A 184 -26.43 -2.09 -11.28
C GLY A 184 -26.20 -2.22 -12.80
N ASN A 185 -25.46 -1.28 -13.43
CA ASN A 185 -25.08 -1.32 -14.84
C ASN A 185 -23.77 -2.07 -15.10
N ILE A 186 -23.04 -2.51 -14.05
CA ILE A 186 -21.82 -3.28 -14.22
C ILE A 186 -22.11 -4.62 -14.92
N THR A 187 -21.27 -4.99 -15.87
CA THR A 187 -21.42 -6.23 -16.66
C THR A 187 -20.27 -7.20 -16.41
N SER A 188 -20.47 -8.48 -16.76
CA SER A 188 -19.49 -9.57 -16.62
C SER A 188 -18.12 -9.19 -17.19
N GLY A 189 -17.05 -9.48 -16.46
CA GLY A 189 -15.68 -9.13 -16.83
C GLY A 189 -15.33 -7.64 -16.71
N GLN A 190 -16.14 -6.82 -16.01
CA GLN A 190 -15.77 -5.46 -15.60
C GLN A 190 -15.36 -5.40 -14.13
N PHE A 191 -14.37 -4.56 -13.81
CA PHE A 191 -13.94 -4.30 -12.44
C PHE A 191 -14.47 -2.94 -11.97
N ASP A 192 -15.12 -2.89 -10.81
CA ASP A 192 -15.59 -1.63 -10.22
C ASP A 192 -14.41 -0.81 -9.70
N LEU A 193 -14.12 0.32 -10.38
CA LEU A 193 -12.93 1.12 -10.08
C LEU A 193 -13.01 1.75 -8.68
N VAL A 194 -14.20 2.13 -8.19
CA VAL A 194 -14.34 2.68 -6.83
C VAL A 194 -13.91 1.65 -5.79
N THR A 195 -14.34 0.39 -5.93
CA THR A 195 -14.00 -0.70 -5.00
C THR A 195 -12.50 -1.01 -5.02
N VAL A 196 -11.86 -1.05 -6.19
CA VAL A 196 -10.41 -1.26 -6.29
C VAL A 196 -9.64 -0.08 -5.69
N ILE A 197 -10.02 1.16 -6.00
CA ILE A 197 -9.34 2.34 -5.43
C ILE A 197 -9.55 2.46 -3.92
N LEU A 198 -10.71 2.06 -3.39
CA LEU A 198 -10.89 1.94 -1.93
C LEU A 198 -9.87 0.96 -1.34
N HIS A 199 -9.72 -0.23 -1.92
CA HIS A 199 -8.73 -1.23 -1.50
C HIS A 199 -7.30 -0.68 -1.54
N GLU A 200 -6.91 -0.02 -2.64
CA GLU A 200 -5.61 0.63 -2.78
C GLU A 200 -5.39 1.77 -1.76
N LEU A 201 -6.40 2.59 -1.47
CA LEU A 201 -6.31 3.65 -0.46
C LEU A 201 -6.13 3.09 0.95
N PHE A 202 -6.78 1.98 1.29
CA PHE A 202 -6.53 1.30 2.57
C PHE A 202 -5.08 0.79 2.65
N HIS A 203 -4.54 0.20 1.58
CA HIS A 203 -3.13 -0.19 1.53
C HIS A 203 -2.18 1.01 1.66
N GLY A 204 -2.44 2.13 0.97
CA GLY A 204 -1.69 3.38 1.09
C GLY A 204 -1.72 4.01 2.49
N LEU A 205 -2.85 3.87 3.20
CA LEU A 205 -2.97 4.25 4.62
C LEU A 205 -2.28 3.24 5.58
N GLY A 206 -1.64 2.20 5.06
CA GLY A 206 -0.91 1.17 5.80
C GLY A 206 -1.75 0.05 6.36
N PHE A 207 -2.96 -0.19 5.84
CA PHE A 207 -3.71 -1.43 6.09
C PHE A 207 -3.18 -2.53 5.17
N ALA A 208 -1.92 -2.89 5.35
CA ALA A 208 -1.21 -3.90 4.57
C ALA A 208 -0.33 -4.74 5.50
N GLY A 209 -0.50 -6.06 5.44
CA GLY A 209 0.35 -7.01 6.16
C GLY A 209 1.51 -7.46 5.28
N PHE A 210 2.70 -7.61 5.86
CA PHE A 210 3.92 -8.00 5.15
C PHE A 210 4.51 -9.33 5.61
N ALA A 211 3.87 -9.99 6.59
CA ALA A 211 4.15 -11.37 6.93
C ALA A 211 3.91 -12.29 5.73
N THR A 212 4.87 -13.18 5.43
CA THR A 212 4.89 -14.03 4.22
C THR A 212 5.36 -15.44 4.54
N VAL A 213 5.29 -16.37 3.58
CA VAL A 213 5.90 -17.70 3.68
C VAL A 213 7.08 -17.78 2.73
N ASP A 214 8.28 -18.08 3.25
CA ASP A 214 9.47 -18.31 2.46
C ASP A 214 9.34 -19.67 1.75
N GLU A 215 9.25 -19.66 0.42
CA GLU A 215 9.03 -20.86 -0.41
C GLU A 215 10.19 -21.87 -0.38
N ASN A 216 11.40 -21.43 -0.02
CA ASN A 216 12.58 -22.31 0.02
C ASN A 216 12.66 -23.12 1.32
N THR A 217 12.18 -22.54 2.43
CA THR A 217 12.25 -23.10 3.78
C THR A 217 10.91 -23.67 4.25
N GLY A 218 9.79 -23.17 3.72
CA GLY A 218 8.44 -23.46 4.21
C GLY A 218 8.10 -22.76 5.53
N ASN A 219 8.93 -21.81 5.99
CA ASN A 219 8.72 -21.05 7.21
C ASN A 219 7.93 -19.76 6.94
N GLY A 220 7.07 -19.37 7.89
CA GLY A 220 6.48 -18.05 7.90
C GLY A 220 7.49 -17.03 8.42
N ILE A 221 7.70 -15.95 7.67
CA ILE A 221 8.51 -14.80 8.04
C ILE A 221 7.55 -13.67 8.40
N LEU A 222 7.48 -13.36 9.69
CA LEU A 222 6.62 -12.34 10.30
C LEU A 222 7.33 -11.00 10.41
N LEU A 223 8.66 -11.04 10.54
CA LEU A 223 9.54 -9.90 10.74
C LEU A 223 10.35 -9.59 9.48
N ALA A 224 9.76 -9.78 8.30
CA ALA A 224 10.36 -9.47 7.00
C ALA A 224 10.52 -7.94 6.85
N GLY A 225 11.57 -7.42 7.51
CA GLY A 225 11.76 -6.01 7.75
C GLY A 225 11.76 -5.16 6.49
N ALA A 226 11.36 -3.90 6.63
CA ALA A 226 11.38 -2.98 5.52
C ALA A 226 12.80 -2.72 4.97
N VAL A 227 13.79 -2.80 5.86
CA VAL A 227 15.22 -2.56 5.64
C VAL A 227 16.00 -3.81 6.05
N SER A 228 17.06 -4.14 5.31
CA SER A 228 17.90 -5.30 5.63
C SER A 228 18.60 -5.16 6.99
N GLY A 229 18.33 -6.08 7.91
CA GLY A 229 18.96 -6.14 9.24
C GLY A 229 18.12 -5.59 10.39
N ASP A 230 16.93 -5.06 10.09
CA ASP A 230 15.96 -4.54 11.06
C ASP A 230 14.69 -5.41 11.04
N ASP A 231 14.73 -6.54 11.75
CA ASP A 231 13.66 -7.55 11.84
C ASP A 231 12.48 -7.05 12.68
N PHE A 232 11.71 -6.11 12.13
CA PHE A 232 10.55 -5.47 12.74
C PHE A 232 9.32 -5.58 11.85
N PRO A 233 8.11 -5.75 12.42
CA PRO A 233 6.88 -5.89 11.66
C PRO A 233 6.30 -4.51 11.29
N PHE A 234 5.29 -4.48 10.41
CA PHE A 234 4.52 -3.27 10.17
C PHE A 234 3.44 -3.10 11.25
N VAL A 235 2.97 -1.87 11.43
CA VAL A 235 1.95 -1.54 12.43
C VAL A 235 0.65 -2.34 12.24
N PHE A 236 0.33 -2.74 11.01
CA PHE A 236 -0.84 -3.58 10.74
C PHE A 236 -0.67 -5.02 11.21
N ASP A 237 0.51 -5.64 11.00
CA ASP A 237 0.80 -7.01 11.42
C ASP A 237 0.59 -7.20 12.94
N TYR A 238 0.84 -6.15 13.75
CA TYR A 238 0.58 -6.15 15.20
C TYR A 238 -0.88 -6.39 15.61
N TYR A 239 -1.83 -6.16 14.70
CA TYR A 239 -3.27 -6.36 14.92
C TYR A 239 -3.84 -7.57 14.17
N VAL A 240 -3.02 -8.31 13.42
CA VAL A 240 -3.43 -9.56 12.77
C VAL A 240 -3.52 -10.66 13.83
N GLU A 241 -4.73 -11.19 14.02
CA GLU A 241 -5.04 -12.26 14.98
C GLU A 241 -5.86 -13.39 14.35
N ASN A 242 -5.71 -14.60 14.88
CA ASN A 242 -6.52 -15.76 14.48
C ASN A 242 -7.91 -15.73 15.18
N SER A 243 -8.77 -16.69 14.85
CA SER A 243 -10.10 -16.84 15.46
C SER A 243 -10.08 -17.17 16.96
N GLY A 244 -8.93 -17.55 17.52
CA GLY A 244 -8.70 -17.73 18.96
C GLY A 244 -8.24 -16.46 19.70
N GLY A 245 -7.90 -15.38 18.97
CA GLY A 245 -7.33 -14.15 19.51
C GLY A 245 -5.81 -14.17 19.68
N ASP A 246 -5.10 -15.17 19.12
CA ASP A 246 -3.64 -15.17 19.09
C ASP A 246 -3.16 -14.19 18.02
N ARG A 247 -2.35 -13.21 18.41
CA ARG A 247 -1.76 -12.22 17.49
C ARG A 247 -0.47 -12.73 16.90
N ILE A 248 -0.32 -12.54 15.58
CA ILE A 248 0.79 -13.11 14.82
C ILE A 248 2.15 -12.66 15.35
N VAL A 249 2.33 -11.35 15.60
CA VAL A 249 3.60 -10.75 16.06
C VAL A 249 3.95 -11.09 17.52
N SER A 250 2.97 -11.24 18.41
CA SER A 250 3.24 -11.40 19.85
C SER A 250 3.17 -12.85 20.36
N THR A 251 2.47 -13.73 19.63
CA THR A 251 2.18 -15.09 20.10
C THR A 251 2.89 -16.17 19.27
N ILE A 252 3.23 -15.88 18.01
CA ILE A 252 3.85 -16.85 17.10
C ILE A 252 5.34 -16.56 16.94
N GLN A 253 6.17 -17.60 16.92
CA GLN A 253 7.60 -17.46 16.68
C GLN A 253 7.87 -17.14 15.20
N ASP A 254 8.61 -16.06 14.95
CA ASP A 254 9.12 -15.73 13.63
C ASP A 254 10.03 -16.82 13.02
N ASN A 255 10.13 -16.84 11.69
CA ASN A 255 10.89 -17.79 10.89
C ASN A 255 10.65 -19.25 11.32
N SER A 256 9.37 -19.65 11.31
CA SER A 256 8.95 -20.98 11.76
C SER A 256 7.81 -21.57 10.93
N THR A 257 7.68 -22.90 10.97
CA THR A 257 6.53 -23.60 10.38
C THR A 257 5.21 -23.27 11.08
N ALA A 258 5.24 -22.85 12.35
CA ALA A 258 4.06 -22.36 13.07
C ALA A 258 3.56 -21.03 12.48
N ALA A 259 4.46 -20.13 12.11
CA ALA A 259 4.13 -18.90 11.39
C ALA A 259 3.55 -19.18 9.99
N ALA A 260 4.08 -20.17 9.26
CA ALA A 260 3.51 -20.56 7.96
C ALA A 260 2.08 -21.08 8.09
N ASN A 261 1.83 -21.98 9.04
CA ASN A 261 0.49 -22.53 9.30
C ASN A 261 -0.52 -21.44 9.70
N PHE A 262 -0.08 -20.43 10.46
CA PHE A 262 -0.92 -19.29 10.83
C PHE A 262 -1.33 -18.47 9.59
N LEU A 263 -0.37 -18.14 8.73
CA LEU A 263 -0.62 -17.36 7.50
C LEU A 263 -1.48 -18.11 6.47
N GLN A 264 -1.42 -19.45 6.47
CA GLN A 264 -2.15 -20.30 5.52
C GLN A 264 -3.54 -20.73 6.02
N GLY A 265 -4.01 -20.21 7.16
CA GLY A 265 -5.37 -20.42 7.66
C GLY A 265 -5.64 -21.81 8.25
N GLY A 266 -4.70 -22.31 9.06
CA GLY A 266 -4.80 -23.58 9.79
C GLY A 266 -5.95 -23.69 10.81
#